data_AF-A0A022MGI2-F1
#
_entry.id   AF-A0A022MGI2-F1
#
_cell.length_a   1.000
_cell.length_b   1.000
_cell.length_c   1.000
_cell.angle_alpha   90.00
_cell.angle_beta   90.00
_cell.angle_gamma   90.00
#
_symmetry.space_group_name_H-M   'P 1'
#
loop_
_entity.id
_entity.type
_entity.pdbx_description
1 polymer ?
#
loop_
_entity_poly.entity_id
_entity_poly.type
_entity_poly.pdbx_seq_one_letter_code
_entity_poly.pdbx_strand_id
1 'polypeptide(L)'
;MRASAFLYPWDVNGDPAAPERTAALGVRGATLAAAYHSTRALTPRHPRHRVVTAEYAAVLYPPGGHWRERTPRPHPAGDWAPGDAYGEAAAALAAAGLEVHTWVVLAHNSRLGAEHPETSVVNAYGDRYPWAPCVAQPATRAYLVDLAAEAAVRPGARGTELESLGWYGFAHLHAHDKTAGVALGDAGQYLMSLCFCPVCRSGYGARGLDADALAHAVRGALEPVWRGRGAARRG
;
A
#
# COMPACT_ATOMS: atom_id res chain seq x y z
N MET A 1 8.71 25.11 7.93
CA MET A 1 8.47 23.67 7.65
C MET A 1 6.97 23.45 7.45
N ARG A 2 6.52 22.69 6.44
CA ARG A 2 5.12 22.23 6.32
C ARG A 2 5.02 20.90 7.07
N ALA A 3 4.11 20.81 8.03
CA ALA A 3 3.89 19.62 8.84
C ALA A 3 2.40 19.23 8.77
N SER A 4 2.15 17.93 8.68
CA SER A 4 0.82 17.33 8.55
C SER A 4 0.70 16.14 9.50
N ALA A 5 -0.50 15.91 10.03
CA ALA A 5 -0.80 14.70 10.80
C ALA A 5 -1.41 13.63 9.88
N PHE A 6 -0.87 12.41 9.92
CA PHE A 6 -1.46 11.27 9.23
C PHE A 6 -2.63 10.73 10.05
N LEU A 7 -3.79 10.61 9.42
CA LEU A 7 -5.04 10.19 10.06
C LEU A 7 -5.79 9.21 9.16
N TYR A 8 -6.54 8.32 9.79
CA TYR A 8 -7.59 7.58 9.11
C TYR A 8 -8.96 8.25 9.36
N PRO A 9 -9.94 8.05 8.47
CA PRO A 9 -11.31 8.49 8.71
C PRO A 9 -11.89 8.03 10.05
N TRP A 10 -11.56 6.82 10.50
CA TRP A 10 -12.01 6.30 11.79
C TRP A 10 -11.35 6.95 13.01
N ASP A 11 -10.29 7.75 12.84
CA ASP A 11 -9.76 8.57 13.93
C ASP A 11 -10.61 9.84 14.17
N VAL A 12 -11.41 10.24 13.17
CA VAL A 12 -12.16 11.50 13.14
C VAL A 12 -13.67 11.27 13.25
N ASN A 13 -14.21 10.34 12.46
CA ASN A 13 -15.66 10.17 12.33
C ASN A 13 -16.29 9.66 13.62
N GLY A 14 -17.23 10.46 14.14
CA GLY A 14 -17.86 10.25 15.45
C GLY A 14 -16.94 10.48 16.66
N ASP A 15 -15.88 11.27 16.48
CA ASP A 15 -15.17 11.98 17.55
C ASP A 15 -15.19 13.49 17.28
N PRO A 16 -16.16 14.22 17.85
CA PRO A 16 -16.31 15.66 17.60
C PRO A 16 -15.08 16.51 17.99
N ALA A 17 -14.21 16.00 18.87
CA ALA A 17 -13.03 16.73 19.32
C ALA A 17 -11.76 16.34 18.55
N ALA A 18 -11.80 15.35 17.65
CA ALA A 18 -10.63 14.95 16.87
C ALA A 18 -10.08 16.05 15.95
N PRO A 19 -10.90 16.84 15.22
CA PRO A 19 -10.39 17.92 14.38
C PRO A 19 -9.62 18.98 15.17
N GLU A 20 -10.23 19.52 16.23
CA GLU A 20 -9.61 20.55 17.09
C GLU A 20 -8.37 20.03 17.81
N ARG A 21 -8.38 18.78 18.28
CA ARG A 21 -7.18 18.16 18.88
C ARG A 21 -6.05 17.99 17.87
N THR A 22 -6.37 17.76 16.59
CA THR A 22 -5.37 17.69 15.52
C THR A 22 -4.80 19.08 15.23
N ALA A 23 -5.65 20.09 15.11
CA ALA A 23 -5.23 21.49 14.93
C ALA A 23 -4.35 21.99 16.10
N ALA A 24 -4.69 21.61 17.33
CA ALA A 24 -3.93 21.94 18.53
C ALA A 24 -2.51 21.34 18.58
N LEU A 25 -2.15 20.41 17.68
CA LEU A 25 -0.76 19.97 17.50
C LEU A 25 0.13 21.04 16.85
N GLY A 26 -0.45 22.13 16.33
CA GLY A 26 0.27 23.18 15.60
C GLY A 26 0.61 22.80 14.15
N VAL A 27 0.04 21.70 13.63
CA VAL A 27 0.14 21.32 12.22
C VAL A 27 -0.82 22.15 11.38
N ARG A 28 -0.50 22.31 10.09
CA ARG A 28 -1.33 23.08 9.14
C ARG A 28 -2.17 22.22 8.22
N GLY A 29 -1.97 20.91 8.27
CA GLY A 29 -2.71 19.97 7.43
C GLY A 29 -2.90 18.62 8.07
N ALA A 30 -3.78 17.85 7.44
CA ALA A 30 -4.05 16.46 7.73
C ALA A 30 -3.91 15.63 6.46
N THR A 31 -3.09 14.60 6.52
CA THR A 31 -2.88 13.61 5.46
C THR A 31 -3.82 12.44 5.76
N LEU A 32 -4.99 12.46 5.12
CA LEU A 32 -6.13 11.63 5.44
C LEU A 32 -6.21 10.43 4.48
N ALA A 33 -6.27 9.22 5.03
CA ALA A 33 -6.42 8.00 4.24
C ALA A 33 -7.68 8.06 3.35
N ALA A 34 -7.46 7.97 2.04
CA ALA A 34 -8.50 7.94 1.01
C ALA A 34 -8.57 6.55 0.35
N ALA A 35 -7.43 5.88 0.18
CA ALA A 35 -7.35 4.47 -0.14
C ALA A 35 -6.22 3.83 0.66
N TYR A 36 -6.49 2.71 1.33
CA TYR A 36 -5.54 2.11 2.26
C TYR A 36 -5.60 0.59 2.23
N HIS A 37 -4.49 -0.08 2.62
CA HIS A 37 -4.41 -1.53 2.71
C HIS A 37 -5.03 -2.06 4.02
N SER A 38 -5.11 -3.39 4.19
CA SER A 38 -5.62 -3.98 5.44
C SER A 38 -4.73 -3.64 6.63
N THR A 39 -5.32 -3.32 7.77
CA THR A 39 -4.57 -2.95 8.97
C THR A 39 -5.37 -3.19 10.23
N ARG A 40 -4.69 -3.43 11.34
CA ARG A 40 -5.26 -3.38 12.68
C ARG A 40 -4.70 -2.17 13.40
N ALA A 41 -5.48 -1.10 13.46
CA ALA A 41 -5.08 0.19 14.00
C ALA A 41 -5.52 0.36 15.45
N LEU A 42 -4.67 0.96 16.28
CA LEU A 42 -5.03 1.45 17.60
C LEU A 42 -5.57 2.87 17.50
N THR A 43 -6.66 3.15 18.22
CA THR A 43 -7.36 4.44 18.21
C THR A 43 -7.49 4.97 19.64
N PRO A 44 -6.36 5.32 20.30
CA PRO A 44 -6.31 5.50 21.75
C PRO A 44 -7.15 6.67 22.26
N ARG A 45 -7.40 7.69 21.44
CA ARG A 45 -8.14 8.90 21.82
C ARG A 45 -9.61 8.89 21.38
N HIS A 46 -10.03 7.96 20.54
CA HIS A 46 -11.38 7.93 19.99
C HIS A 46 -12.42 7.50 21.05
N PRO A 47 -13.59 8.14 21.21
CA PRO A 47 -14.51 7.86 22.31
C PRO A 47 -15.23 6.52 22.20
N ARG A 48 -15.38 5.96 20.99
CA ARG A 48 -16.25 4.79 20.74
C ARG A 48 -15.50 3.48 20.47
N HIS A 49 -14.21 3.53 20.16
CA HIS A 49 -13.43 2.33 19.86
C HIS A 49 -11.97 2.53 20.24
N ARG A 50 -11.27 1.41 20.47
CA ARG A 50 -9.84 1.37 20.77
C ARG A 50 -9.02 0.67 19.70
N VAL A 51 -9.67 -0.18 18.90
CA VAL A 51 -9.07 -0.94 17.81
C VAL A 51 -10.02 -0.87 16.62
N VAL A 52 -9.46 -0.65 15.44
CA VAL A 52 -10.16 -0.79 14.16
C VAL A 52 -9.43 -1.82 13.33
N THR A 53 -10.16 -2.76 12.75
CA THR A 53 -9.62 -3.75 11.81
C THR A 53 -10.18 -3.44 10.42
N ALA A 54 -9.33 -2.90 9.55
CA ALA A 54 -9.61 -2.80 8.12
C ALA A 54 -9.21 -4.14 7.48
N GLU A 55 -10.18 -4.90 7.00
CA GLU A 55 -9.98 -6.31 6.62
C GLU A 55 -9.23 -6.47 5.31
N TYR A 56 -9.35 -5.51 4.40
CA TYR A 56 -8.77 -5.53 3.07
C TYR A 56 -8.42 -4.14 2.59
N ALA A 57 -7.66 -4.08 1.49
CA ALA A 57 -7.38 -2.82 0.82
C ALA A 57 -8.65 -2.24 0.19
N ALA A 58 -8.98 -1.00 0.55
CA ALA A 58 -10.23 -0.36 0.16
C ALA A 58 -10.04 1.14 -0.08
N VAL A 59 -10.91 1.70 -0.94
CA VAL A 59 -11.18 3.15 -0.92
C VAL A 59 -12.16 3.46 0.22
N LEU A 60 -11.93 4.59 0.88
CA LEU A 60 -12.70 5.05 2.04
C LEU A 60 -13.75 6.10 1.64
N TYR A 61 -14.12 6.10 0.36
CA TYR A 61 -15.14 6.94 -0.27
C TYR A 61 -15.87 6.10 -1.34
N PRO A 62 -17.06 6.53 -1.83
CA PRO A 62 -17.75 5.83 -2.91
C PRO A 62 -16.94 5.88 -4.23
N PRO A 63 -16.53 4.73 -4.80
CA PRO A 63 -15.79 4.71 -6.05
C PRO A 63 -16.56 5.35 -7.20
N GLY A 64 -15.85 6.02 -8.12
CA GLY A 64 -16.42 6.58 -9.33
C GLY A 64 -17.13 5.55 -10.22
N GLY A 65 -18.19 5.97 -10.94
CA GLY A 65 -18.95 5.07 -11.81
C GLY A 65 -18.14 4.44 -12.96
N HIS A 66 -17.03 5.06 -13.36
CA HIS A 66 -16.14 4.56 -14.41
C HIS A 66 -15.39 3.26 -14.03
N TRP A 67 -15.41 2.87 -12.76
CA TRP A 67 -14.83 1.60 -12.29
C TRP A 67 -15.73 0.38 -12.56
N ARG A 68 -17.02 0.57 -12.87
CA ARG A 68 -17.99 -0.54 -12.96
C ARG A 68 -17.58 -1.63 -13.95
N GLU A 69 -17.02 -1.23 -15.10
CA GLU A 69 -16.61 -2.13 -16.18
C GLU A 69 -15.10 -2.41 -16.19
N ARG A 70 -14.37 -1.93 -15.18
CA ARG A 70 -12.92 -2.10 -15.10
C ARG A 70 -12.54 -3.33 -14.27
N THR A 71 -11.50 -3.99 -14.72
CA THR A 71 -10.81 -5.07 -14.00
C THR A 71 -9.30 -4.84 -14.09
N PRO A 72 -8.59 -4.65 -12.96
CA PRO A 72 -9.12 -4.59 -11.60
C PRO A 72 -9.84 -3.25 -11.30
N ARG A 73 -10.59 -3.22 -10.19
CA ARG A 73 -11.27 -2.02 -9.65
C ARG A 73 -11.13 -1.96 -8.12
N PRO A 74 -11.21 -0.78 -7.50
CA PRO A 74 -11.10 -0.68 -6.04
C PRO A 74 -12.36 -1.23 -5.36
N HIS A 75 -12.18 -1.75 -4.15
CA HIS A 75 -13.30 -2.13 -3.29
C HIS A 75 -13.67 -0.98 -2.37
N PRO A 76 -14.97 -0.71 -2.14
CA PRO A 76 -15.38 0.17 -1.05
C PRO A 76 -15.05 -0.48 0.29
N ALA A 77 -14.86 0.32 1.33
CA ALA A 77 -14.71 -0.18 2.68
C ALA A 77 -15.98 -0.85 3.21
N GLY A 78 -15.79 -1.78 4.15
CA GLY A 78 -16.88 -2.38 4.93
C GLY A 78 -17.26 -1.54 6.14
N ASP A 79 -17.76 -2.22 7.18
CA ASP A 79 -18.34 -1.60 8.38
C ASP A 79 -17.35 -0.73 9.19
N TRP A 80 -16.04 -0.90 8.98
CA TRP A 80 -15.02 -0.08 9.66
C TRP A 80 -14.91 1.35 9.14
N ALA A 81 -15.41 1.63 7.93
CA ALA A 81 -15.43 2.96 7.31
C ALA A 81 -16.57 3.05 6.27
N PRO A 82 -17.84 3.03 6.70
CA PRO A 82 -18.98 2.96 5.80
C PRO A 82 -19.22 4.29 5.06
N GLY A 83 -19.85 4.19 3.89
CA GLY A 83 -20.29 5.36 3.12
C GLY A 83 -19.11 6.20 2.59
N ASP A 84 -19.22 7.52 2.73
CA ASP A 84 -18.14 8.46 2.39
C ASP A 84 -17.36 8.89 3.63
N ALA A 85 -16.70 7.91 4.27
CA ALA A 85 -15.95 8.13 5.50
C ALA A 85 -14.84 9.17 5.32
N TYR A 86 -14.13 9.15 4.18
CA TYR A 86 -13.15 10.17 3.81
C TYR A 86 -13.81 11.55 3.73
N GLY A 87 -14.93 11.70 3.02
CA GLY A 87 -15.60 12.98 2.84
C GLY A 87 -16.07 13.60 4.16
N GLU A 88 -16.64 12.79 5.06
CA GLU A 88 -17.05 13.21 6.40
C GLU A 88 -15.85 13.72 7.22
N ALA A 89 -14.77 12.93 7.29
CA ALA A 89 -13.57 13.28 8.03
C ALA A 89 -12.88 14.54 7.45
N ALA A 90 -12.79 14.61 6.13
CA ALA A 90 -12.19 15.74 5.42
C ALA A 90 -12.95 17.04 5.70
N ALA A 91 -14.28 17.01 5.70
CA ALA A 91 -15.11 18.17 6.02
C ALA A 91 -14.90 18.62 7.48
N ALA A 92 -14.87 17.68 8.42
CA ALA A 92 -14.65 17.97 9.84
C ALA A 92 -13.27 18.58 10.11
N LEU A 93 -12.21 18.02 9.48
CA LEU A 93 -10.85 18.56 9.57
C LEU A 93 -10.74 19.95 8.95
N ALA A 94 -11.33 20.16 7.78
CA ALA A 94 -11.33 21.46 7.11
C ALA A 94 -12.08 22.53 7.91
N ALA A 95 -13.18 22.17 8.59
CA ALA A 95 -13.92 23.07 9.47
C ALA A 95 -13.08 23.56 10.67
N ALA A 96 -12.13 22.75 11.14
CA ALA A 96 -11.13 23.12 12.15
C ALA A 96 -9.91 23.87 11.56
N GLY A 97 -9.96 24.27 10.29
CA GLY A 97 -8.92 25.06 9.64
C GLY A 97 -7.71 24.27 9.11
N LEU A 98 -7.79 22.93 9.05
CA LEU A 98 -6.73 22.09 8.52
C LEU A 98 -6.82 21.95 6.99
N GLU A 99 -5.67 22.04 6.32
CA GLU A 99 -5.56 21.68 4.91
C GLU A 99 -5.56 20.15 4.75
N VAL A 100 -6.54 19.59 4.06
CA VAL A 100 -6.66 18.13 3.91
C VAL A 100 -5.98 17.65 2.63
N HIS A 101 -5.06 16.70 2.77
CA HIS A 101 -4.41 15.98 1.67
C HIS A 101 -4.88 14.54 1.67
N THR A 102 -5.08 13.96 0.50
CA THR A 102 -5.43 12.54 0.38
C THR A 102 -4.20 11.68 0.55
N TRP A 103 -4.33 10.55 1.23
CA TRP A 103 -3.28 9.55 1.36
C TRP A 103 -3.74 8.25 0.70
N VAL A 104 -2.93 7.79 -0.25
CA VAL A 104 -3.30 6.71 -1.17
C VAL A 104 -2.20 5.67 -1.18
N VAL A 105 -2.48 4.48 -0.67
CA VAL A 105 -1.61 3.30 -0.85
C VAL A 105 -1.88 2.71 -2.23
N LEU A 106 -0.83 2.61 -3.04
CA LEU A 106 -0.90 2.12 -4.41
C LEU A 106 -0.47 0.66 -4.54
N ALA A 107 0.81 0.37 -4.77
CA ALA A 107 1.30 -0.96 -5.11
C ALA A 107 1.47 -1.89 -3.88
N HIS A 108 0.51 -1.82 -2.96
CA HIS A 108 0.41 -2.71 -1.82
C HIS A 108 -1.06 -3.09 -1.60
N ASN A 109 -1.47 -4.24 -2.14
CA ASN A 109 -2.88 -4.66 -2.14
C ASN A 109 -3.01 -6.19 -2.19
N SER A 110 -3.02 -6.83 -1.01
CA SER A 110 -3.15 -8.28 -0.87
C SER A 110 -4.44 -8.86 -1.46
N ARG A 111 -5.54 -8.09 -1.42
CA ARG A 111 -6.83 -8.53 -1.98
C ARG A 111 -6.78 -8.57 -3.50
N LEU A 112 -6.18 -7.57 -4.12
CA LEU A 112 -5.96 -7.53 -5.57
C LEU A 112 -5.15 -8.74 -6.02
N GLY A 113 -4.03 -9.06 -5.37
CA GLY A 113 -3.25 -10.24 -5.74
C GLY A 113 -3.94 -11.57 -5.41
N ALA A 114 -4.86 -11.62 -4.46
CA ALA A 114 -5.67 -12.81 -4.18
C ALA A 114 -6.76 -13.03 -5.24
N GLU A 115 -7.46 -11.97 -5.67
CA GLU A 115 -8.52 -12.02 -6.69
C GLU A 115 -7.93 -12.12 -8.13
N HIS A 116 -6.75 -11.53 -8.34
CA HIS A 116 -6.04 -11.44 -9.61
C HIS A 116 -4.56 -11.84 -9.46
N PRO A 117 -4.24 -13.13 -9.23
CA PRO A 117 -2.88 -13.59 -8.97
C PRO A 117 -1.86 -13.27 -10.06
N GLU A 118 -2.32 -13.08 -11.30
CA GLU A 118 -1.52 -12.67 -12.44
C GLU A 118 -0.89 -11.28 -12.27
N THR A 119 -1.52 -10.39 -11.47
CA THR A 119 -1.03 -9.03 -11.22
C THR A 119 0.18 -9.01 -10.29
N SER A 120 0.41 -10.07 -9.53
CA SER A 120 1.42 -10.11 -8.47
C SER A 120 2.85 -10.13 -9.00
N VAL A 121 3.78 -9.60 -8.20
CA VAL A 121 5.20 -9.89 -8.34
C VAL A 121 5.44 -11.39 -8.24
N VAL A 122 6.33 -11.90 -9.09
CA VAL A 122 6.77 -13.30 -9.13
C VAL A 122 8.26 -13.33 -8.90
N ASN A 123 8.76 -13.96 -7.85
CA ASN A 123 10.20 -13.96 -7.56
C ASN A 123 11.00 -14.88 -8.51
N ALA A 124 12.32 -14.95 -8.35
CA ALA A 124 13.19 -15.79 -9.17
C ALA A 124 12.92 -17.30 -9.05
N TYR A 125 12.19 -17.75 -8.03
CA TYR A 125 11.79 -19.14 -7.82
C TYR A 125 10.39 -19.46 -8.37
N GLY A 126 9.63 -18.44 -8.78
CA GLY A 126 8.25 -18.59 -9.25
C GLY A 126 7.20 -18.32 -8.17
N ASP A 127 7.59 -17.98 -6.93
CA ASP A 127 6.64 -17.66 -5.88
C ASP A 127 5.94 -16.33 -6.16
N ARG A 128 4.64 -16.27 -5.87
CA ARG A 128 3.83 -15.07 -6.04
C ARG A 128 3.70 -14.32 -4.72
N TYR A 129 3.80 -12.99 -4.80
CA TYR A 129 3.57 -12.10 -3.67
C TYR A 129 2.23 -11.38 -3.84
N PRO A 130 1.12 -11.93 -3.32
CA PRO A 130 -0.22 -11.35 -3.52
C PRO A 130 -0.35 -9.93 -2.95
N TRP A 131 0.47 -9.56 -1.97
CA TRP A 131 0.52 -8.19 -1.42
C TRP A 131 1.20 -7.18 -2.34
N ALA A 132 1.97 -7.61 -3.33
CA ALA A 132 2.78 -6.75 -4.19
C ALA A 132 2.33 -6.84 -5.67
N PRO A 133 1.36 -6.01 -6.10
CA PRO A 133 1.06 -5.84 -7.52
C PRO A 133 2.29 -5.34 -8.30
N CYS A 134 2.53 -5.92 -9.47
CA CYS A 134 3.66 -5.59 -10.32
C CYS A 134 3.37 -4.33 -11.14
N VAL A 135 3.99 -3.21 -10.76
CA VAL A 135 3.79 -1.89 -11.39
C VAL A 135 4.22 -1.79 -12.86
N ALA A 136 5.00 -2.76 -13.37
CA ALA A 136 5.30 -2.83 -14.80
C ALA A 136 4.13 -3.32 -15.66
N GLN A 137 3.16 -4.05 -15.07
CA GLN A 137 2.04 -4.58 -15.85
C GLN A 137 1.11 -3.45 -16.29
N PRO A 138 0.76 -3.34 -17.59
CA PRO A 138 -0.05 -2.23 -18.09
C PRO A 138 -1.39 -2.07 -17.37
N ALA A 139 -2.11 -3.17 -17.09
CA ALA A 139 -3.38 -3.13 -16.39
C ALA A 139 -3.24 -2.67 -14.93
N THR A 140 -2.19 -3.14 -14.22
CA THR A 140 -1.89 -2.70 -12.85
C THR A 140 -1.54 -1.22 -12.85
N ARG A 141 -0.67 -0.77 -13.76
CA ARG A 141 -0.29 0.64 -13.87
C ARG A 141 -1.50 1.54 -14.16
N ALA A 142 -2.38 1.15 -15.08
CA ALA A 142 -3.60 1.89 -15.38
C ALA A 142 -4.51 2.00 -14.15
N TYR A 143 -4.72 0.89 -13.44
CA TYR A 143 -5.47 0.88 -12.18
C TYR A 143 -4.88 1.84 -11.12
N LEU A 144 -3.56 1.80 -10.90
CA LEU A 144 -2.91 2.66 -9.90
C LEU A 144 -2.95 4.14 -10.27
N VAL A 145 -2.78 4.47 -11.56
CA VAL A 145 -2.87 5.85 -12.06
C VAL A 145 -4.28 6.39 -11.88
N ASP A 146 -5.30 5.63 -12.26
CA ASP A 146 -6.69 6.06 -12.16
C ASP A 146 -7.13 6.17 -10.69
N LEU A 147 -6.66 5.26 -9.81
CA LEU A 147 -6.88 5.36 -8.37
C LEU A 147 -6.26 6.63 -7.79
N ALA A 148 -5.00 6.92 -8.12
CA ALA A 148 -4.32 8.14 -7.67
C ALA A 148 -5.03 9.41 -8.19
N ALA A 149 -5.44 9.42 -9.46
CA ALA A 149 -6.13 10.55 -10.07
C ALA A 149 -7.51 10.79 -9.44
N GLU A 150 -8.30 9.73 -9.23
CA GLU A 150 -9.61 9.84 -8.57
C GLU A 150 -9.47 10.36 -7.14
N ALA A 151 -8.52 9.82 -6.39
CA ALA A 151 -8.24 10.25 -5.02
C ALA A 151 -7.73 11.69 -4.97
N ALA A 152 -6.87 12.12 -5.89
CA ALA A 152 -6.29 13.46 -5.86
C ALA A 152 -7.31 14.60 -6.00
N VAL A 153 -8.45 14.33 -6.64
CA VAL A 153 -9.51 15.32 -6.87
C VAL A 153 -10.72 15.12 -5.95
N ARG A 154 -10.57 14.38 -4.84
CA ARG A 154 -11.68 14.26 -3.87
C ARG A 154 -12.07 15.63 -3.30
N PRO A 155 -13.37 15.88 -3.05
CA PRO A 155 -13.81 17.13 -2.44
C PRO A 155 -13.02 17.46 -1.17
N GLY A 156 -12.62 18.72 -1.04
CA GLY A 156 -11.82 19.19 0.11
C GLY A 156 -10.32 18.90 0.02
N ALA A 157 -9.86 18.03 -0.88
CA ALA A 157 -8.43 17.76 -1.05
C ALA A 157 -7.69 19.00 -1.59
N ARG A 158 -6.48 19.21 -1.09
CA ARG A 158 -5.54 20.28 -1.51
C ARG A 158 -4.17 19.73 -1.91
N GLY A 159 -3.96 18.43 -1.75
CA GLY A 159 -2.75 17.71 -2.09
C GLY A 159 -2.98 16.20 -1.97
N THR A 160 -1.97 15.43 -2.36
CA THR A 160 -2.01 13.97 -2.33
C THR A 160 -0.64 13.41 -1.97
N GLU A 161 -0.63 12.51 -1.00
CA GLU A 161 0.51 11.69 -0.61
C GLU A 161 0.31 10.27 -1.17
N LEU A 162 1.28 9.83 -1.97
CA LEU A 162 1.27 8.51 -2.61
C LEU A 162 2.21 7.58 -1.87
N GLU A 163 1.64 6.54 -1.26
CA GLU A 163 2.39 5.51 -0.55
C GLU A 163 2.50 4.24 -1.41
N SER A 164 3.62 3.53 -1.26
CA SER A 164 3.93 2.35 -2.07
C SER A 164 3.84 2.65 -3.58
N LEU A 165 4.26 3.86 -3.99
CA LEU A 165 4.35 4.26 -5.40
C LEU A 165 5.65 3.70 -6.01
N GLY A 166 5.64 2.42 -6.36
CA GLY A 166 6.78 1.80 -7.00
C GLY A 166 6.80 0.29 -6.86
N TRP A 167 7.97 -0.28 -7.09
CA TRP A 167 8.18 -1.70 -6.92
C TRP A 167 8.08 -2.08 -5.44
N TYR A 168 7.17 -3.00 -5.16
CA TYR A 168 7.08 -3.69 -3.88
C TYR A 168 7.46 -5.16 -4.07
N GLY A 169 7.81 -5.87 -3.00
CA GLY A 169 8.42 -7.19 -3.13
C GLY A 169 8.34 -8.01 -1.85
N PHE A 170 9.38 -8.77 -1.55
CA PHE A 170 9.38 -9.71 -0.42
C PHE A 170 9.18 -9.02 0.93
N ALA A 171 9.77 -7.84 1.12
CA ALA A 171 9.69 -7.09 2.37
C ALA A 171 8.26 -6.57 2.60
N HIS A 172 7.44 -7.36 3.29
CA HIS A 172 6.10 -7.00 3.73
C HIS A 172 5.74 -7.79 5.00
N LEU A 173 5.21 -7.10 6.01
CA LEU A 173 4.83 -7.73 7.27
C LEU A 173 3.48 -8.44 7.11
N HIS A 174 3.44 -9.75 7.35
CA HIS A 174 2.21 -10.50 7.45
C HIS A 174 1.71 -10.57 8.91
N ALA A 175 0.39 -10.73 9.12
CA ALA A 175 -0.19 -10.87 10.46
C ALA A 175 0.40 -12.05 11.26
N HIS A 176 0.94 -13.04 10.56
CA HIS A 176 1.59 -14.24 11.11
C HIS A 176 2.93 -14.51 10.43
N ASP A 177 3.74 -13.46 10.20
CA ASP A 177 5.02 -13.59 9.53
C ASP A 177 6.02 -14.47 10.31
N LYS A 178 6.74 -15.34 9.59
CA LYS A 178 7.78 -16.25 10.11
C LYS A 178 9.09 -16.16 9.31
N THR A 179 9.32 -15.04 8.63
CA THR A 179 10.51 -14.81 7.81
C THR A 179 11.76 -14.49 8.62
N ALA A 180 11.62 -13.97 9.84
CA ALA A 180 12.75 -13.55 10.69
C ALA A 180 13.70 -14.68 11.13
N GLY A 181 13.31 -15.95 10.95
CA GLY A 181 14.17 -17.11 11.22
C GLY A 181 15.32 -17.27 10.23
N VAL A 182 15.26 -16.62 9.06
CA VAL A 182 16.32 -16.65 8.04
C VAL A 182 16.79 -15.22 7.76
N ALA A 183 18.05 -14.93 8.10
CA ALA A 183 18.64 -13.62 7.89
C ALA A 183 19.05 -13.42 6.42
N LEU A 184 18.18 -12.78 5.63
CA LEU A 184 18.46 -12.49 4.22
C LEU A 184 19.47 -11.35 4.03
N GLY A 185 19.53 -10.41 4.97
CA GLY A 185 20.20 -9.12 4.78
C GLY A 185 19.63 -8.32 3.61
N ASP A 186 20.17 -7.13 3.37
CA ASP A 186 19.62 -6.20 2.37
C ASP A 186 19.70 -6.78 0.95
N ALA A 187 20.82 -7.41 0.61
CA ALA A 187 21.02 -8.03 -0.69
C ALA A 187 20.03 -9.19 -0.93
N GLY A 188 19.82 -10.05 0.08
CA GLY A 188 18.87 -11.15 -0.04
C GLY A 188 17.43 -10.67 -0.15
N GLN A 189 17.05 -9.65 0.63
CA GLN A 189 15.73 -9.02 0.52
C GLN A 189 15.49 -8.40 -0.86
N TYR A 190 16.48 -7.68 -1.40
CA TYR A 190 16.42 -7.11 -2.74
C TYR A 190 16.27 -8.20 -3.82
N LEU A 191 17.11 -9.23 -3.78
CA LEU A 191 17.09 -10.34 -4.73
C LEU A 191 15.77 -11.12 -4.68
N MET A 192 15.22 -11.35 -3.48
CA MET A 192 13.90 -11.95 -3.29
C MET A 192 12.75 -11.07 -3.79
N SER A 193 12.97 -9.76 -3.97
CA SER A 193 11.97 -8.79 -4.40
C SER A 193 11.94 -8.55 -5.91
N LEU A 194 12.92 -9.06 -6.66
CA LEU A 194 12.95 -8.93 -8.12
C LEU A 194 11.79 -9.71 -8.75
N CYS A 195 11.15 -9.10 -9.75
CA CYS A 195 9.98 -9.66 -10.42
C CYS A 195 10.35 -10.31 -11.75
N PHE A 196 9.92 -11.56 -11.95
CA PHE A 196 10.07 -12.37 -13.15
C PHE A 196 8.71 -12.76 -13.76
N CYS A 197 7.67 -11.94 -13.56
CA CYS A 197 6.41 -12.09 -14.30
C CYS A 197 6.65 -11.87 -15.82
N PRO A 198 5.75 -12.31 -16.71
CA PRO A 198 5.95 -12.21 -18.16
C PRO A 198 6.33 -10.81 -18.64
N VAL A 199 5.72 -9.76 -18.07
CA VAL A 199 6.00 -8.37 -18.43
C VAL A 199 7.42 -7.95 -18.01
N CYS A 200 7.86 -8.31 -16.80
CA CYS A 200 9.21 -8.00 -16.33
C CYS A 200 10.27 -8.75 -17.12
N ARG A 201 10.02 -10.01 -17.49
CA ARG A 201 10.93 -10.80 -18.33
C ARG A 201 11.13 -10.14 -19.69
N SER A 202 10.06 -9.71 -20.34
CA SER A 202 10.14 -8.91 -21.58
C SER A 202 10.86 -7.58 -21.35
N GLY A 203 10.62 -6.93 -20.20
CA GLY A 203 11.31 -5.70 -19.80
C GLY A 203 12.83 -5.85 -19.65
N TYR A 204 13.29 -6.96 -19.10
CA TYR A 204 14.72 -7.32 -19.04
C TYR A 204 15.28 -7.51 -20.46
N GLY A 205 14.58 -8.25 -21.32
CA GLY A 205 14.97 -8.45 -22.72
C GLY A 205 15.12 -7.15 -23.50
N ALA A 206 14.20 -6.20 -23.30
CA ALA A 206 14.29 -4.86 -23.89
C ALA A 206 15.51 -4.04 -23.42
N ARG A 207 16.16 -4.44 -22.31
CA ARG A 207 17.42 -3.87 -21.81
C ARG A 207 18.65 -4.71 -22.14
N GLY A 208 18.51 -5.72 -23.00
CA GLY A 208 19.60 -6.61 -23.40
C GLY A 208 19.97 -7.66 -22.35
N LEU A 209 19.08 -7.94 -21.39
CA LEU A 209 19.29 -8.95 -20.35
C LEU A 209 18.47 -10.20 -20.66
N ASP A 210 19.08 -11.37 -20.51
CA ASP A 210 18.38 -12.66 -20.51
C ASP A 210 17.73 -12.87 -19.12
N ALA A 211 16.40 -12.91 -19.10
CA ALA A 211 15.63 -13.07 -17.87
C ALA A 211 15.85 -14.43 -17.19
N ASP A 212 16.11 -15.50 -17.94
CA ASP A 212 16.43 -16.82 -17.40
C ASP A 212 17.82 -16.82 -16.80
N ALA A 213 18.82 -16.26 -17.49
CA ALA A 213 20.16 -16.13 -16.95
C ALA A 213 20.16 -15.27 -15.67
N LEU A 214 19.40 -14.17 -15.66
CA LEU A 214 19.23 -13.32 -14.47
C LEU A 214 18.58 -14.08 -13.31
N ALA A 215 17.51 -14.83 -13.56
CA ALA A 215 16.87 -15.64 -12.52
C ALA A 215 17.84 -16.69 -11.96
N HIS A 216 18.63 -17.35 -12.81
CA HIS A 216 19.66 -18.29 -12.37
C HIS A 216 20.73 -17.61 -11.50
N ALA A 217 21.20 -16.42 -11.89
CA ALA A 217 22.16 -15.65 -11.12
C ALA A 217 21.60 -15.25 -9.74
N VAL A 218 20.34 -14.82 -9.68
CA VAL A 218 19.64 -14.51 -8.42
C VAL A 218 19.59 -15.74 -7.51
N ARG A 219 19.15 -16.89 -8.04
CA ARG A 219 19.09 -18.14 -7.27
C ARG A 219 20.46 -18.59 -6.77
N GLY A 220 21.49 -18.47 -7.61
CA GLY A 220 22.88 -18.78 -7.24
C GLY A 220 23.42 -17.88 -6.15
N ALA A 221 23.09 -16.58 -6.18
CA ALA A 221 23.49 -15.62 -5.15
C ALA A 221 22.79 -15.86 -3.80
N LEU A 222 21.56 -16.37 -3.81
CA LEU A 222 20.79 -16.70 -2.62
C LEU A 222 21.12 -18.08 -2.02
N GLU A 223 21.71 -18.99 -2.80
CA GLU A 223 22.03 -20.36 -2.38
C GLU A 223 22.81 -20.48 -1.06
N PRO A 224 23.81 -19.62 -0.75
CA PRO A 224 24.50 -19.67 0.54
C PRO A 224 23.55 -19.43 1.72
N VAL A 225 22.53 -18.57 1.60
CA VAL A 225 21.55 -18.32 2.65
C VAL A 225 20.78 -19.60 2.97
N TRP A 226 20.32 -20.31 1.94
CA TRP A 226 19.54 -21.54 2.10
C TRP A 226 20.34 -22.70 2.64
N ARG A 227 21.66 -22.71 2.40
CA ARG A 227 22.59 -23.69 3.00
C ARG A 227 23.05 -23.33 4.42
N GLY A 228 22.54 -22.26 5.01
CA GLY A 228 22.96 -21.76 6.33
C GLY A 228 24.36 -21.15 6.34
N ARG A 229 24.86 -20.72 5.18
CA ARG A 229 26.19 -20.12 4.96
C ARG A 229 26.13 -18.60 4.70
N GLY A 230 24.92 -18.02 4.65
CA GLY A 230 24.68 -16.60 4.41
C GLY A 230 24.88 -15.75 5.68
N ALA A 231 25.75 -14.75 5.58
CA ALA A 231 26.10 -13.76 6.60
C ALA A 231 26.42 -14.33 7.99
N ALA A 232 27.71 -14.61 8.21
CA ALA A 232 28.27 -14.66 9.56
C ALA A 232 27.85 -13.38 10.32
N ARG A 233 27.27 -13.57 11.51
CA ARG A 233 27.00 -12.51 12.48
C ARG A 233 28.24 -11.62 12.60
N ARG A 234 28.16 -10.37 12.14
CA ARG A 234 29.06 -9.34 12.65
C ARG A 234 28.58 -9.04 14.07
N GLY A 235 29.42 -9.38 15.04
CA GLY A 235 29.21 -9.07 16.45
C GLY A 235 29.25 -7.59 16.73
#